data_AF-A0A7X7C136-F1
#
_entry.id   AF-A0A7X7C136-F1
#
_cell.length_a   1.000
_cell.length_b   1.000
_cell.length_c   1.000
_cell.angle_alpha   90.00
_cell.angle_beta   90.00
_cell.angle_gamma   90.00
#
_symmetry.space_group_name_H-M   'P 1'
#
loop_
_entity.id
_entity.type
_entity.pdbx_description
1 polymer ?
#
loop_
_entity_poly.entity_id
_entity_poly.type
_entity_poly.pdbx_seq_one_letter_code
_entity_poly.pdbx_strand_id
1 'polypeptide(L)' 'MPRMKKVLTVLWVIIAILAIASMASLIIFPQWKGVFLAGGGGFLIFNILLSMFFIKRNYKN' A
#
# COMPACT_ATOMS: atom_id res chain seq x y z
N MET A 1 3.10 22.87 -2.99
CA MET A 1 1.81 22.14 -3.10
C MET A 1 1.73 21.07 -4.21
N PRO A 2 2.14 21.29 -5.48
CA PRO A 2 1.88 20.29 -6.55
C PRO A 2 2.73 19.02 -6.44
N ARG A 3 3.99 19.10 -5.97
CA ARG A 3 4.86 17.91 -5.80
C ARG A 3 4.35 16.95 -4.72
N MET A 4 3.92 17.45 -3.55
CA MET A 4 3.36 16.60 -2.49
C MET A 4 2.09 15.88 -2.94
N LYS A 5 1.18 16.59 -3.63
CA LYS A 5 -0.02 15.96 -4.21
C LYS A 5 0.36 14.85 -5.19
N LYS A 6 1.35 15.08 -6.06
CA LYS A 6 1.87 14.04 -6.96
C LYS A 6 2.43 12.83 -6.20
N VAL A 7 3.23 13.03 -5.16
CA VAL A 7 3.78 11.93 -4.34
C VAL A 7 2.67 11.12 -3.67
N LEU A 8 1.67 11.79 -3.10
CA LEU A 8 0.52 11.11 -2.50
C LEU A 8 -0.29 10.34 -3.55
N THR A 9 -0.50 10.90 -4.75
CA THR A 9 -1.17 10.19 -5.85
C THR A 9 -0.41 8.93 -6.26
N VAL A 10 0.92 9.00 -6.40
CA VAL A 10 1.74 7.82 -6.75
C VAL A 10 1.65 6.74 -5.67
N LEU A 11 1.73 7.10 -4.38
CA LEU A 11 1.59 6.15 -3.28
C LEU A 11 0.20 5.48 -3.26
N TRP A 12 -0.86 6.20 -3.61
CA TRP A 12 -2.20 5.61 -3.78
C TRP A 12 -2.27 4.59 -4.92
N VAL A 13 -1.60 4.86 -6.05
CA VAL A 13 -1.52 3.91 -7.16
C VAL A 13 -0.77 2.64 -6.74
N ILE A 14 0.32 2.78 -5.97
CA ILE A 14 1.08 1.63 -5.44
C ILE A 14 0.20 0.79 -4.51
N ILE A 15 -0.57 1.42 -3.62
CA ILE A 15 -1.53 0.72 -2.75
C ILE A 15 -2.55 -0.08 -3.57
N ALA A 16 -3.10 0.51 -4.63
CA ALA A 16 -4.07 -0.18 -5.49
C ALA A 16 -3.48 -1.43 -6.15
N ILE A 17 -2.25 -1.35 -6.67
CA ILE A 17 -1.55 -2.48 -7.27
C ILE A 17 -1.28 -3.57 -6.23
N LEU A 18 -0.80 -3.19 -5.03
CA LEU A 18 -0.53 -4.13 -3.94
C LEU A 18 -1.81 -4.83 -3.46
N ALA A 19 -2.94 -4.12 -3.39
CA ALA A 19 -4.22 -4.69 -2.99
C ALA A 19 -4.68 -5.77 -3.99
N ILE A 20 -4.59 -5.48 -5.29
CA ILE A 20 -4.94 -6.44 -6.35
C ILE A 20 -4.01 -7.65 -6.30
N ALA A 21 -2.70 -7.45 -6.18
CA ALA A 21 -1.74 -8.55 -6.07
C ALA A 21 -1.98 -9.42 -4.82
N SER A 22 -2.33 -8.79 -3.69
CA SER A 22 -2.65 -9.49 -2.44
C SER A 22 -3.91 -10.36 -2.60
N MET A 23 -4.97 -9.81 -3.20
CA MET A 23 -6.20 -10.57 -3.48
C MET A 23 -5.96 -11.70 -4.48
N ALA A 24 -5.23 -11.43 -5.56
CA ALA A 24 -4.88 -12.44 -6.56
C ALA A 24 -4.06 -13.59 -5.93
N SER A 25 -3.19 -13.27 -4.96
CA SER A 25 -2.39 -14.30 -4.28
C SER A 25 -3.22 -15.31 -3.49
N LEU A 26 -4.38 -14.90 -2.96
CA LEU A 26 -5.30 -15.79 -2.24
C LEU A 26 -6.03 -16.76 -3.18
N ILE A 27 -6.16 -16.41 -4.45
CA ILE A 27 -6.88 -17.19 -5.46
C ILE A 27 -5.93 -18.14 -6.21
N ILE A 28 -4.73 -17.66 -6.55
CA ILE A 28 -3.78 -18.38 -7.43
C ILE A 28 -2.91 -19.37 -6.66
N PHE A 29 -2.50 -19.03 -5.43
CA PHE A 29 -1.54 -19.84 -4.67
C PHE A 29 -2.23 -20.79 -3.67
N PRO A 30 -1.53 -21.86 -3.24
CA PRO A 30 -1.97 -22.67 -2.11
C PRO A 30 -2.21 -21.81 -0.86
N GLN A 31 -3.22 -22.16 -0.06
CA GLN A 31 -3.74 -21.34 1.03
C GLN A 31 -2.65 -20.76 1.95
N TRP A 32 -1.65 -21.57 2.34
CA TRP A 32 -0.55 -21.13 3.22
C TRP A 32 0.31 -20.03 2.60
N LYS A 33 0.61 -20.12 1.29
CA LYS A 33 1.37 -19.09 0.56
C LYS A 33 0.51 -17.87 0.24
N GLY A 34 -0.75 -18.08 -0.13
CA GLY A 34 -1.70 -17.00 -0.38
C GLY A 34 -1.93 -16.13 0.85
N VAL A 35 -2.17 -16.75 2.02
CA VAL A 35 -2.36 -16.02 3.29
C VAL A 35 -1.09 -15.28 3.69
N PHE A 36 0.09 -15.89 3.53
CA PHE A 36 1.35 -15.22 3.82
C PHE A 36 1.57 -13.98 2.93
N LEU A 37 1.35 -14.12 1.62
CA LEU A 37 1.52 -13.02 0.66
C LEU A 37 0.47 -11.93 0.83
N ALA A 38 -0.79 -12.28 1.08
CA ALA A 38 -1.86 -11.32 1.35
C ALA A 38 -1.64 -10.57 2.68
N GLY A 39 -1.18 -11.27 3.72
CA GLY A 39 -0.79 -10.66 4.98
C GLY A 39 0.39 -9.70 4.82
N GLY A 40 1.43 -10.11 4.08
CA GLY A 40 2.58 -9.26 3.75
C GLY A 40 2.18 -8.03 2.92
N GLY A 41 1.31 -8.20 1.93
CA GLY A 41 0.77 -7.09 1.14
C GLY A 41 -0.06 -6.12 1.97
N GLY A 42 -0.89 -6.62 2.89
CA GLY A 42 -1.61 -5.81 3.87
C GLY A 42 -0.68 -5.01 4.77
N PHE A 43 0.39 -5.64 5.27
CA PHE A 43 1.41 -4.96 6.08
C PHE A 43 2.13 -3.84 5.30
N LEU A 44 2.44 -4.06 4.03
CA LEU A 44 3.04 -3.04 3.16
C LEU A 44 2.08 -1.87 2.91
N ILE A 45 0.80 -2.15 2.63
CA ILE A 45 -0.23 -1.11 2.46
C ILE A 45 -0.34 -0.26 3.74
N PHE A 46 -0.38 -0.90 4.90
CA PHE A 46 -0.45 -0.20 6.18
C PHE A 46 0.76 0.72 6.43
N ASN A 47 1.97 0.26 6.11
CA ASN A 47 3.18 1.08 6.21
C ASN A 47 3.17 2.28 5.26
N ILE A 48 2.65 2.10 4.04
CA ILE A 48 2.52 3.21 3.08
C ILE A 48 1.51 4.23 3.61
N LEU A 49 0.37 3.80 4.15
CA LEU A 49 -0.62 4.69 4.75
C LEU A 49 -0.06 5.50 5.93
N LEU A 50 0.68 4.85 6.83
CA LEU A 50 1.40 5.51 7.92
C LEU A 50 2.39 6.56 7.38
N SER A 51 3.19 6.18 6.37
CA SER A 51 4.13 7.09 5.74
C SER A 51 3.44 8.30 5.12
N MET A 52 2.31 8.09 4.40
CA MET A 52 1.49 9.18 3.84
C MET A 52 0.95 10.11 4.93
N PHE A 53 0.53 9.56 6.08
CA PHE A 53 0.09 10.35 7.22
C PHE A 53 1.19 11.24 7.77
N PHE A 54 2.40 10.68 7.99
CA PHE A 54 3.55 11.47 8.46
C PHE A 54 4.00 12.52 7.43
N ILE A 55 4.02 12.19 6.13
CA ILE A 55 4.34 13.15 5.07
C ILE A 55 3.36 14.32 5.11
N LYS A 56 2.05 14.04 5.16
CA LYS A 56 1.01 15.07 5.21
C LYS A 56 1.10 15.92 6.48
N ARG A 57 1.47 15.31 7.62
CA ARG A 57 1.62 16.02 8.90
C ARG A 57 2.84 16.93 8.91
N ASN A 58 3.98 16.47 8.40
CA ASN A 58 5.23 17.26 8.35
C ASN A 58 5.16 18.42 7.34
N TYR A 59 4.42 18.27 6.24
CA TYR A 59 4.29 19.31 5.22
C TYR A 59 3.26 20.41 5.56
N LYS A 60 2.50 20.24 6.65
CA LYS A 60 1.50 21.22 7.13
C LYS A 60 2.09 22.20 8.15
N ASN A 61 3.25 21.86 8.74
CA ASN A 61 4.11 22.79 9.48
C ASN A 61 5.08 23.48 8.52
#